data_AF-A0A2J6HSM1-F1
#
_entry.id   AF-A0A2J6HSM1-F1
#
_cell.length_a   1.000
_cell.length_b   1.000
_cell.length_c   1.000
_cell.angle_alpha   90.00
_cell.angle_beta   90.00
_cell.angle_gamma   90.00
#
_symmetry.space_group_name_H-M   'P 1'
#
loop_
_entity.id
_entity.type
_entity.pdbx_description
1 polymer ?
#
loop_
_entity_poly.entity_id
_entity_poly.type
_entity_poly.pdbx_seq_one_letter_code
_entity_poly.pdbx_strand_id
1 'polypeptide(L)'
;MFNKIRTLALATIACLLSFGVAAQTPAGWTPVTTDNNMTVMIPAAVLNGSQIPVGSIIGAFYTLDDGTERCGGAWEFTGTFPISVSVFGDDGLTAIKDGFTAGEEVIWKLYYNGTEYYGDDVTGVPPAPTNNVTYIVNGLV
;
A
#
# COMPACT_ATOMS: atom_id res chain seq x y z
N MET A 1 47.67 52.70 7.05
CA MET A 1 46.24 52.66 6.66
C MET A 1 45.74 51.25 6.94
N PHE A 2 45.06 51.04 8.07
CA PHE A 2 44.69 49.71 8.58
C PHE A 2 43.38 49.22 7.94
N ASN A 3 43.44 48.05 7.30
CA ASN A 3 42.30 47.38 6.68
C ASN A 3 41.67 46.42 7.72
N LYS A 4 40.42 46.69 8.17
CA LYS A 4 39.65 45.76 9.02
C LYS A 4 38.30 45.49 8.38
N ILE A 5 38.28 44.45 7.54
CA ILE A 5 37.07 43.79 7.06
C ILE A 5 36.39 43.14 8.28
N ARG A 6 35.19 43.60 8.63
CA ARG A 6 34.34 42.96 9.64
C ARG A 6 33.50 41.91 8.94
N THR A 7 33.99 40.67 8.94
CA THR A 7 33.21 39.50 8.51
C THR A 7 32.09 39.27 9.53
N LEU A 8 30.84 39.54 9.14
CA LEU A 8 29.65 39.13 9.90
C LEU A 8 29.46 37.63 9.65
N ALA A 9 29.74 36.79 10.65
CA ALA A 9 29.40 35.38 10.60
C ALA A 9 27.89 35.24 10.84
N LEU A 10 27.13 34.97 9.78
CA LEU A 10 25.72 34.65 9.87
C LEU A 10 25.59 33.19 10.33
N ALA A 11 25.26 33.00 11.61
CA ALA A 11 25.06 31.67 12.19
C ALA A 11 23.89 30.97 11.50
N THR A 12 24.18 29.95 10.70
CA THR A 12 23.17 29.09 10.09
C THR A 12 22.61 28.19 11.18
N ILE A 13 21.36 28.43 11.60
CA ILE A 13 20.63 27.52 12.47
C ILE A 13 20.21 26.33 11.60
N ALA A 14 21.01 25.26 11.61
CA ALA A 14 20.58 23.96 11.10
C ALA A 14 19.65 23.34 12.16
N CYS A 15 18.36 23.63 12.06
CA CYS A 15 17.33 22.89 12.77
C CYS A 15 17.24 21.50 12.11
N LEU A 16 18.02 20.55 12.63
CA LEU A 16 17.84 19.13 12.34
C LEU A 16 16.53 18.68 12.99
N LEU A 17 15.43 18.94 12.30
CA LEU A 17 14.20 18.21 12.53
C LEU A 17 14.47 16.79 12.02
N SER A 18 14.84 15.90 12.93
CA SER A 18 14.68 14.47 12.72
C SER A 18 13.18 14.21 12.62
N PHE A 19 12.61 14.46 11.45
CA PHE A 19 11.33 13.87 11.10
C PHE A 19 11.58 12.37 11.06
N GLY A 20 10.98 11.64 12.00
CA GLY A 20 10.79 10.22 11.82
C GLY A 20 10.02 10.07 10.52
N VAL A 21 10.66 9.52 9.49
CA VAL A 21 9.96 9.13 8.27
C VAL A 21 9.00 8.04 8.71
N ALA A 22 7.70 8.37 8.80
CA ALA A 22 6.68 7.34 8.82
C ALA A 22 6.94 6.45 7.60
N ALA A 23 6.88 5.12 7.77
CA ALA A 23 7.04 4.19 6.67
C ALA A 23 6.09 4.62 5.53
N GLN A 24 6.64 5.24 4.50
CA GLN A 24 5.88 5.68 3.36
C GLN A 24 5.58 4.44 2.54
N THR A 25 4.29 4.19 2.28
CA THR A 25 3.89 3.20 1.27
C THR A 25 4.58 3.53 -0.06
N PRO A 26 5.02 2.52 -0.82
CA PRO A 26 5.64 2.73 -2.13
C PRO A 26 4.77 3.62 -3.01
N ALA A 27 5.39 4.33 -3.95
CA ALA A 27 4.63 5.13 -4.90
C ALA A 27 3.57 4.25 -5.61
N GLY A 28 2.32 4.69 -5.59
CA GLY A 28 1.19 3.95 -6.17
C GLY A 28 0.49 2.95 -5.23
N TRP A 29 0.99 2.75 -4.00
CA TRP A 29 0.43 1.81 -3.03
C TRP A 29 -0.47 2.44 -1.97
N THR A 30 -0.88 3.70 -2.17
CA THR A 30 -1.80 4.41 -1.27
C THR A 30 -3.22 4.34 -1.84
N PRO A 31 -4.17 3.69 -1.15
CA PRO A 31 -5.56 3.67 -1.59
C PRO A 31 -6.27 4.99 -1.32
N VAL A 32 -7.29 5.29 -2.11
CA VAL A 32 -8.28 6.32 -1.80
C VAL A 32 -9.31 5.70 -0.87
N THR A 33 -9.56 6.34 0.28
CA THR A 33 -10.60 5.89 1.21
C THR A 33 -11.94 6.45 0.77
N THR A 34 -12.91 5.55 0.54
CA THR A 34 -14.28 5.89 0.16
C THR A 34 -15.28 5.42 1.22
N ASP A 35 -16.56 5.72 1.02
CA ASP A 35 -17.65 5.39 1.94
C ASP A 35 -18.01 3.90 1.97
N ASN A 36 -17.55 3.11 0.99
CA ASN A 36 -17.75 1.67 0.94
C ASN A 36 -16.41 0.91 0.96
N ASN A 37 -16.39 -0.23 1.66
CA ASN A 37 -15.19 -1.06 1.70
C ASN A 37 -15.54 -2.54 1.86
N MET A 38 -14.57 -3.41 1.65
CA MET A 38 -14.63 -4.83 1.97
C MET A 38 -13.49 -5.10 2.94
N THR A 39 -13.74 -5.95 3.94
CA THR A 39 -12.69 -6.45 4.82
C THR A 39 -12.29 -7.84 4.36
N VAL A 40 -11.00 -8.04 4.09
CA VAL A 40 -10.46 -9.35 3.70
C VAL A 40 -9.49 -9.84 4.77
N MET A 41 -9.77 -11.00 5.34
CA MET A 41 -8.83 -11.70 6.20
C MET A 41 -7.77 -12.43 5.37
N ILE A 42 -6.49 -12.16 5.67
CA ILE A 42 -5.36 -12.87 5.09
C ILE A 42 -4.69 -13.68 6.19
N PRO A 43 -4.85 -15.02 6.22
CA PRO A 43 -4.34 -15.86 7.29
C PRO A 43 -2.87 -16.24 7.13
N ALA A 44 -2.26 -16.08 5.95
CA ALA A 44 -0.81 -16.10 5.77
C ALA A 44 -0.39 -15.42 4.45
N ALA A 45 0.92 -15.33 4.24
CA ALA A 45 1.54 -14.88 3.00
C ALA A 45 2.97 -15.41 2.97
N VAL A 46 3.44 -15.89 1.82
CA VAL A 46 4.79 -16.44 1.69
C VAL A 46 5.52 -15.87 0.49
N LEU A 47 6.83 -15.64 0.57
CA LEU A 47 7.70 -15.26 -0.52
C LEU A 47 8.81 -16.30 -0.62
N ASN A 48 8.95 -16.92 -1.80
CA ASN A 48 9.90 -18.02 -2.03
C ASN A 48 9.76 -19.19 -1.03
N GLY A 49 8.52 -19.60 -0.75
CA GLY A 49 8.19 -20.72 0.14
C GLY A 49 8.37 -20.46 1.64
N SER A 50 8.72 -19.24 2.05
CA SER A 50 8.82 -18.83 3.46
C SER A 50 7.89 -17.67 3.76
N GLN A 51 7.47 -17.48 5.01
CA GLN A 51 6.64 -16.33 5.38
C GLN A 51 7.24 -15.01 4.87
N ILE A 52 6.40 -14.10 4.39
CA ILE A 52 6.87 -12.78 3.95
C ILE A 52 7.64 -12.07 5.09
N PRO A 53 8.72 -11.32 4.78
CA PRO A 53 9.47 -10.61 5.81
C PRO A 53 8.68 -9.44 6.41
N VAL A 54 8.98 -9.07 7.66
CA VAL A 54 8.45 -7.86 8.30
C VAL A 54 8.80 -6.63 7.45
N GLY A 55 7.83 -5.70 7.32
CA GLY A 55 7.93 -4.52 6.48
C GLY A 55 7.55 -4.77 5.01
N SER A 56 7.16 -5.99 4.65
CA SER A 56 6.49 -6.23 3.37
C SER A 56 5.10 -5.59 3.36
N ILE A 57 4.61 -5.17 2.21
CA ILE A 57 3.28 -4.58 2.06
C ILE A 57 2.46 -5.48 1.14
N ILE A 58 1.28 -5.89 1.61
CA ILE A 58 0.30 -6.62 0.82
C ILE A 58 -0.71 -5.60 0.30
N GLY A 59 -0.99 -5.60 -1.01
CA GLY A 59 -1.85 -4.64 -1.66
C GLY A 59 -2.94 -5.32 -2.49
N ALA A 60 -4.13 -4.72 -2.47
CA ALA A 60 -5.28 -5.06 -3.29
C ALA A 60 -5.41 -4.02 -4.41
N PHE A 61 -5.34 -4.47 -5.66
CA PHE A 61 -5.35 -3.61 -6.84
C PHE A 61 -6.58 -3.86 -7.72
N TYR A 62 -7.12 -2.77 -8.28
CA TYR A 62 -8.17 -2.78 -9.30
C TYR A 62 -7.64 -2.18 -10.60
N THR A 63 -8.30 -2.50 -11.71
CA THR A 63 -7.94 -2.00 -13.04
C THR A 63 -8.80 -0.78 -13.40
N LEU A 64 -8.17 0.25 -13.97
CA LEU A 64 -8.84 1.40 -14.57
C LEU A 64 -9.21 1.12 -16.04
N ASP A 65 -10.04 1.98 -16.63
CA ASP A 65 -10.49 1.87 -18.03
C ASP A 65 -9.34 1.86 -19.06
N ASP A 66 -8.19 2.47 -18.71
CA ASP A 66 -7.00 2.49 -19.56
C ASP A 66 -6.09 1.25 -19.39
N GLY A 67 -6.51 0.28 -18.56
CA GLY A 67 -5.78 -0.93 -18.26
C GLY A 67 -4.71 -0.77 -17.18
N THR A 68 -4.53 0.42 -16.61
CA THR A 68 -3.59 0.61 -15.50
C THR A 68 -4.18 0.13 -14.18
N GLU A 69 -3.33 -0.31 -13.26
CA GLU A 69 -3.74 -0.81 -11.96
C GLU A 69 -3.55 0.24 -10.88
N ARG A 70 -4.50 0.31 -9.94
CA ARG A 70 -4.50 1.26 -8.82
C ARG A 70 -4.71 0.54 -7.51
N CYS A 71 -4.02 1.00 -6.48
CA CYS A 71 -4.20 0.46 -5.13
C CYS A 71 -5.58 0.85 -4.60
N GLY A 72 -6.37 -0.15 -4.21
CA GLY A 72 -7.61 0.01 -3.46
C GLY A 72 -7.52 -0.52 -2.03
N GLY A 73 -6.37 -1.06 -1.60
CA GLY A 73 -6.12 -1.45 -0.21
C GLY A 73 -4.66 -1.82 0.00
N ALA A 74 -4.09 -1.52 1.16
CA ALA A 74 -2.72 -1.89 1.50
C ALA A 74 -2.55 -2.16 2.99
N TRP A 75 -1.67 -3.10 3.32
CA TRP A 75 -1.34 -3.46 4.70
C TRP A 75 0.14 -3.80 4.85
N GLU A 76 0.83 -3.10 5.76
CA GLU A 76 2.22 -3.43 6.11
C GLU A 76 2.26 -4.58 7.11
N PHE A 77 3.00 -5.63 6.75
CA PHE A 77 3.14 -6.82 7.57
C PHE A 77 4.11 -6.59 8.74
N THR A 78 3.61 -6.74 9.96
CA THR A 78 4.36 -6.51 11.21
C THR A 78 4.90 -7.80 11.85
N GLY A 79 4.76 -8.94 11.18
CA GLY A 79 5.34 -10.22 11.61
C GLY A 79 4.35 -11.26 12.11
N THR A 80 3.06 -10.92 12.24
CA THR A 80 2.02 -11.84 12.74
C THR A 80 0.82 -11.88 11.80
N PHE A 81 0.31 -13.09 11.59
CA PHE A 81 -0.97 -13.38 10.95
C PHE A 81 -2.00 -13.90 11.97
N PRO A 82 -3.32 -13.88 11.65
CA PRO A 82 -3.92 -13.29 10.46
C PRO A 82 -3.85 -11.76 10.45
N ILE A 83 -3.92 -11.17 9.27
CA ILE A 83 -4.11 -9.72 9.09
C ILE A 83 -5.46 -9.45 8.44
N SER A 84 -5.91 -8.19 8.51
CA SER A 84 -7.17 -7.74 7.95
C SER A 84 -6.92 -6.57 7.01
N VAL A 85 -7.17 -6.73 5.73
CA VAL A 85 -6.96 -5.68 4.72
C VAL A 85 -8.30 -5.03 4.38
N SER A 86 -8.36 -3.71 4.53
CA SER A 86 -9.47 -2.92 4.00
C SER A 86 -9.27 -2.69 2.51
N VAL A 87 -10.28 -3.02 1.72
CA VAL A 87 -10.32 -2.86 0.27
C VAL A 87 -11.44 -1.87 -0.04
N PHE A 88 -11.15 -0.71 -0.60
CA PHE A 88 -12.11 0.39 -0.79
C PHE A 88 -12.82 0.28 -2.14
N GLY A 89 -14.13 0.48 -2.15
CA GLY A 89 -14.92 0.45 -3.38
C GLY A 89 -14.94 1.80 -4.08
N ASP A 90 -15.44 1.78 -5.30
CA ASP A 90 -15.63 2.97 -6.11
C ASP A 90 -16.74 3.87 -5.51
N ASP A 91 -16.47 5.17 -5.40
CA ASP A 91 -17.49 6.16 -5.08
C ASP A 91 -18.19 6.64 -6.36
N GLY A 92 -19.41 6.15 -6.58
CA GLY A 92 -20.22 6.52 -7.74
C GLY A 92 -20.61 8.00 -7.84
N LEU A 93 -20.26 8.84 -6.85
CA LEU A 93 -20.43 10.29 -6.90
C LEU A 93 -19.20 11.03 -7.42
N THR A 94 -18.06 10.35 -7.59
CA THR A 94 -16.87 10.94 -8.20
C THR A 94 -16.87 10.74 -9.73
N ALA A 95 -16.13 11.60 -10.43
CA ALA A 95 -16.05 11.56 -11.89
C ALA A 95 -14.99 10.57 -12.41
N ILE A 96 -14.22 9.96 -11.50
CA ILE A 96 -13.12 9.06 -11.81
C ILE A 96 -13.31 7.77 -11.01
N LYS A 97 -12.87 6.64 -11.56
CA LYS A 97 -12.83 5.41 -10.78
C LYS A 97 -11.77 5.53 -9.69
N ASP A 98 -12.18 5.45 -8.43
CA ASP A 98 -11.32 5.63 -7.26
C ASP A 98 -11.31 4.42 -6.32
N GLY A 99 -12.07 3.38 -6.63
CA GLY A 99 -12.00 2.09 -5.97
C GLY A 99 -12.56 0.93 -6.79
N PHE A 100 -12.80 -0.18 -6.11
CA PHE A 100 -13.34 -1.39 -6.72
C PHE A 100 -14.84 -1.28 -7.06
N THR A 101 -15.23 -1.72 -8.25
CA THR A 101 -16.64 -1.95 -8.60
C THR A 101 -17.06 -3.30 -8.03
N ALA A 102 -18.31 -3.42 -7.57
CA ALA A 102 -18.86 -4.70 -7.11
C ALA A 102 -18.67 -5.81 -8.18
N GLY A 103 -18.09 -6.93 -7.78
CA GLY A 103 -17.79 -8.07 -8.65
C GLY A 103 -16.43 -8.03 -9.36
N GLU A 104 -15.66 -6.95 -9.24
CA GLU A 104 -14.27 -6.93 -9.73
C GLU A 104 -13.39 -7.90 -8.93
N GLU A 105 -12.51 -8.61 -9.64
CA GLU A 105 -11.52 -9.46 -9.00
C GLU A 105 -10.41 -8.61 -8.37
N VAL A 106 -9.98 -8.99 -7.17
CA VAL A 106 -8.87 -8.34 -6.48
C VAL A 106 -7.55 -8.86 -7.03
N ILE A 107 -6.77 -7.95 -7.61
CA ILE A 107 -5.39 -8.24 -8.04
C ILE A 107 -4.49 -8.07 -6.81
N TRP A 108 -4.03 -9.18 -6.25
CA TRP A 108 -3.13 -9.14 -5.10
C TRP A 108 -1.69 -8.89 -5.54
N LYS A 109 -1.01 -8.02 -4.81
CA LYS A 109 0.42 -7.76 -4.98
C LYS A 109 1.14 -7.75 -3.65
N LEU A 110 2.43 -8.06 -3.69
CA LEU A 110 3.37 -7.91 -2.60
C LEU A 110 4.45 -6.89 -2.98
N TYR A 111 4.78 -5.99 -2.07
CA TYR A 111 5.97 -5.15 -2.15
C TYR A 111 6.93 -5.50 -1.04
N TYR A 112 8.18 -5.77 -1.39
CA TYR A 112 9.24 -5.95 -0.42
C TYR A 112 10.58 -5.46 -0.97
N ASN A 113 11.27 -4.64 -0.17
CA ASN A 113 12.63 -4.19 -0.44
C ASN A 113 12.84 -3.63 -1.87
N GLY A 114 11.96 -2.73 -2.32
CA GLY A 114 12.06 -2.12 -3.65
C GLY A 114 11.50 -2.95 -4.80
N THR A 115 11.00 -4.15 -4.54
CA THR A 115 10.50 -5.06 -5.58
C THR A 115 9.01 -5.32 -5.39
N GLU A 116 8.27 -5.27 -6.50
CA GLU A 116 6.86 -5.63 -6.58
C GLU A 116 6.72 -7.05 -7.15
N TYR A 117 5.81 -7.83 -6.59
CA TYR A 117 5.48 -9.18 -7.02
C TYR A 117 3.97 -9.32 -7.19
N TYR A 118 3.53 -9.92 -8.29
CA TYR A 118 2.13 -10.31 -8.46
C TYR A 118 1.82 -11.54 -7.61
N GLY A 119 0.61 -11.63 -7.06
CA GLY A 119 0.19 -12.73 -6.18
C GLY A 119 0.38 -14.11 -6.80
N ASP A 120 0.24 -14.22 -8.11
CA ASP A 120 0.39 -15.47 -8.88
C ASP A 120 1.85 -15.87 -9.16
N ASP A 121 2.77 -14.90 -9.22
CA ASP A 121 4.20 -15.12 -9.52
C ASP A 121 5.03 -15.46 -8.28
N VAL A 122 4.41 -15.36 -7.11
CA VAL A 122 5.00 -15.81 -5.87
C VAL A 122 4.40 -17.17 -5.54
N THR A 123 5.18 -17.99 -4.87
CA THR A 123 4.59 -19.00 -3.97
C THR A 123 3.69 -18.37 -2.88
N GLY A 124 3.48 -17.04 -2.83
CA GLY A 124 2.53 -16.33 -1.99
C GLY A 124 2.40 -14.81 -2.25
N VAL A 125 1.18 -14.36 -2.49
CA VAL A 125 0.17 -14.19 -1.44
C VAL A 125 -1.18 -14.30 -2.15
N PRO A 126 -2.21 -14.99 -1.59
CA PRO A 126 -2.35 -15.48 -0.20
C PRO A 126 -2.68 -17.00 -0.11
N PRO A 127 -2.70 -17.67 1.06
CA PRO A 127 -3.80 -18.55 1.37
C PRO A 127 -4.94 -17.68 1.91
N ALA A 128 -5.52 -16.78 1.10
CA ALA A 128 -6.87 -16.29 1.41
C ALA A 128 -7.75 -17.53 1.26
N PRO A 129 -8.94 -17.60 1.88
CA PRO A 129 -9.80 -18.78 1.76
C PRO A 129 -10.03 -19.24 0.31
N THR A 130 -9.81 -18.37 -0.69
CA THR A 130 -9.89 -18.69 -2.11
C THR A 130 -8.91 -17.86 -2.95
N ASN A 131 -8.29 -18.49 -3.95
CA ASN A 131 -7.85 -17.81 -5.17
C ASN A 131 -9.12 -17.18 -5.78
N ASN A 132 -9.06 -15.94 -6.26
CA ASN A 132 -10.20 -15.20 -6.83
C ASN A 132 -11.16 -14.57 -5.80
N VAL A 133 -10.64 -13.66 -4.97
CA VAL A 133 -11.49 -12.78 -4.16
C VAL A 133 -12.11 -11.72 -5.07
N THR A 134 -13.44 -11.65 -5.11
CA THR A 134 -14.17 -10.58 -5.79
C THR A 134 -14.65 -9.54 -4.80
N TYR A 135 -14.57 -8.26 -5.16
CA TYR A 135 -15.03 -7.17 -4.31
C TYR A 135 -16.55 -7.23 -4.06
N ILE A 136 -16.93 -7.17 -2.79
CA ILE A 136 -18.31 -7.08 -2.32
C ILE A 136 -18.44 -5.80 -1.50
N VAL A 137 -19.39 -4.94 -1.88
CA VAL A 137 -19.68 -3.68 -1.16
C VAL A 137 -20.02 -4.00 0.31
N ASN A 138 -19.27 -3.42 1.24
CA ASN A 138 -19.42 -3.63 2.69
C ASN A 138 -19.31 -5.11 3.10
N GLY A 139 -18.57 -5.89 2.32
CA GLY A 139 -18.37 -7.32 2.52
C GLY A 139 -17.35 -7.67 3.60
N LEU A 140 -17.45 -8.90 4.10
CA LEU A 140 -16.46 -9.55 4.94
C LEU A 140 -16.11 -10.89 4.29
N VAL A 141 -14.81 -11.10 4.04
CA VAL A 141 -14.26 -12.29 3.37
C VAL A 141 -13.13 -12.87 4.20
#